data_AF-A0A9W5KWB2-F1
#
_entry.id   AF-A0A9W5KWB2-F1
#
_cell.length_a   1.000
_cell.length_b   1.000
_cell.length_c   1.000
_cell.angle_alpha   90.00
_cell.angle_beta   90.00
_cell.angle_gamma   90.00
#
_symmetry.space_group_name_H-M   'P 1'
#
loop_
_entity.id
_entity.type
_entity.pdbx_description
1 polymer ?
#
loop_
_entity_poly.entity_id
_entity_poly.type
_entity_poly.pdbx_seq_one_letter_code
_entity_poly.pdbx_strand_id
1 'polypeptide(L)'
;MNNTGWKWDDSDVMPDDVKNILGQLDDKSNLNIYVNSGGGSVFAGLAIYNMLKRNKAQKTVYVDGVAASIASVIALAGDRVVVPSNAFLMVHKPWTVSRGNANVLRKMAEDLDNLEAGIMNVYKENLKEGIEIEVIQQLVDAETWLSGEEAEKYFNIEVVEAKEVAACSSDYFDKYQKTPNKIVAKAPSISKKDNNEQLKIQNALDLLEL
;
A
#
# COMPACT_ATOMS: atom_id res chain seq x y z
N MET A 1 19.52 -6.92 12.60
CA MET A 1 20.11 -7.05 11.25
C MET A 1 19.34 -6.06 10.39
N ASN A 2 19.98 -5.01 9.87
CA ASN A 2 19.29 -4.00 9.07
C ASN A 2 18.93 -4.62 7.70
N ASN A 3 17.63 -4.83 7.46
CA ASN A 3 17.17 -5.55 6.27
C ASN A 3 16.88 -4.59 5.10
N THR A 4 17.91 -3.89 4.62
CA THR A 4 17.79 -2.90 3.53
C THR A 4 17.47 -3.52 2.16
N GLY A 5 17.49 -4.85 2.04
CA GLY A 5 17.22 -5.58 0.79
C GLY A 5 15.76 -5.51 0.31
N TRP A 6 14.85 -4.93 1.09
CA TRP A 6 13.44 -4.75 0.73
C TRP A 6 13.09 -3.33 0.28
N LYS A 7 14.07 -2.42 0.29
CA LYS A 7 13.93 -1.01 -0.09
C LYS A 7 14.07 -0.85 -1.61
N TRP A 8 13.00 -0.41 -2.24
CA TRP A 8 12.89 -0.01 -3.64
C TRP A 8 13.22 1.48 -3.83
N ASP A 9 12.81 2.33 -2.89
CA ASP A 9 13.19 3.75 -2.85
C ASP A 9 13.18 4.35 -1.43
N ASP A 10 13.60 5.61 -1.32
CA ASP A 10 13.77 6.30 -0.04
C ASP A 10 12.49 6.59 0.75
N SER A 11 11.32 6.44 0.12
CA SER A 11 10.01 6.58 0.76
C SER A 11 9.46 5.27 1.34
N ASP A 12 10.12 4.13 1.09
CA ASP A 12 9.63 2.85 1.58
C ASP A 12 9.73 2.71 3.10
N VAL A 13 8.66 2.14 3.67
CA VAL A 13 8.60 1.72 5.06
C VAL A 13 9.02 0.26 5.17
N MET A 14 10.06 -0.02 5.95
CA MET A 14 10.55 -1.38 6.17
C MET A 14 9.89 -2.02 7.40
N PRO A 15 9.89 -3.36 7.49
CA PRO A 15 9.36 -4.05 8.67
C PRO A 15 10.11 -3.72 9.96
N ASP A 16 11.40 -3.36 9.88
CA ASP A 16 12.16 -2.88 11.04
C ASP A 16 11.66 -1.52 11.53
N ASP A 17 11.23 -0.62 10.62
CA ASP A 17 10.65 0.68 10.99
C ASP A 17 9.34 0.49 11.77
N VAL A 18 8.46 -0.37 11.23
CA VAL A 18 7.19 -0.72 11.90
C VAL A 18 7.45 -1.39 13.24
N LYS A 19 8.39 -2.34 13.31
CA LYS A 19 8.77 -3.00 14.55
C LYS A 19 9.26 -1.99 15.59
N ASN A 20 10.09 -1.04 15.21
CA ASN A 20 10.63 -0.03 16.11
C ASN A 20 9.52 0.90 16.64
N ILE A 21 8.59 1.32 15.78
CA ILE A 21 7.43 2.11 16.19
C ILE A 21 6.56 1.32 17.17
N LEU A 22 6.19 0.08 16.83
CA LEU A 22 5.37 -0.77 17.70
C LEU A 22 6.04 -1.05 19.05
N GLY A 23 7.37 -1.16 19.09
CA GLY A 23 8.12 -1.37 20.33
C GLY A 23 8.14 -0.16 21.28
N GLN A 24 7.73 1.02 20.79
CA GLN A 24 7.62 2.24 21.60
C GLN A 24 6.19 2.49 22.11
N LEU A 25 5.22 1.66 21.70
CA LEU A 25 3.82 1.81 22.07
C LEU A 25 3.46 0.87 23.23
N ASP A 26 2.59 1.34 24.12
CA ASP A 26 1.99 0.49 25.14
C ASP A 26 0.91 -0.41 24.52
N ASP A 27 0.79 -1.65 25.03
CA ASP A 27 -0.18 -2.67 24.58
C ASP A 27 -1.67 -2.22 24.66
N LYS A 28 -1.97 -1.11 25.35
CA LYS A 28 -3.32 -0.53 25.51
C LYS A 28 -3.60 0.68 24.61
N SER A 29 -2.65 1.02 23.73
CA SER A 29 -2.79 2.19 22.86
C SER A 29 -3.83 1.96 21.77
N ASN A 30 -4.42 3.05 21.27
CA ASN A 30 -5.11 3.03 19.98
C ASN A 30 -4.10 3.43 18.90
N LEU A 31 -3.98 2.61 17.86
CA LEU A 31 -3.06 2.84 16.75
C LEU A 31 -3.85 3.22 15.50
N ASN A 32 -3.62 4.45 15.02
CA ASN A 32 -4.11 4.88 13.72
C ASN A 32 -3.01 4.67 12.68
N ILE A 33 -3.31 3.90 11.65
CA ILE A 33 -2.38 3.52 10.59
C ILE A 33 -2.88 4.13 9.29
N TYR A 34 -2.07 4.99 8.67
CA TYR A 34 -2.43 5.63 7.41
C TYR A 34 -1.68 4.96 6.26
N VAL A 35 -2.42 4.48 5.27
CA VAL A 35 -1.90 3.74 4.12
C VAL A 35 -2.15 4.55 2.85
N ASN A 36 -1.06 4.88 2.18
CA ASN A 36 -1.06 5.46 0.85
C ASN A 36 0.12 4.87 0.06
N SER A 37 -0.05 3.65 -0.43
CA SER A 37 1.05 2.86 -0.97
C SER A 37 0.63 2.06 -2.20
N GLY A 38 1.54 2.06 -3.17
CA GLY A 38 1.47 1.21 -4.36
C GLY A 38 1.73 -0.28 -4.06
N GLY A 39 2.31 -0.62 -2.92
CA GLY A 39 2.78 -1.97 -2.61
C GLY A 39 4.30 -2.08 -2.65
N GLY A 40 4.83 -3.28 -2.88
CA GLY A 40 6.27 -3.56 -2.81
C GLY A 40 6.57 -5.03 -2.58
N SER A 41 7.59 -5.33 -1.77
CA SER A 41 7.99 -6.72 -1.49
C SER A 41 6.90 -7.49 -0.73
N VAL A 42 6.47 -8.64 -1.27
CA VAL A 42 5.49 -9.54 -0.62
C VAL A 42 5.94 -9.99 0.77
N PHE A 43 7.19 -10.42 0.93
CA PHE A 43 7.70 -10.88 2.23
C PHE A 43 7.71 -9.78 3.29
N ALA A 44 8.23 -8.59 2.93
CA ALA A 44 8.19 -7.41 3.79
C ALA A 44 6.76 -7.06 4.22
N GLY A 45 5.80 -7.02 3.28
CA GLY A 45 4.43 -6.68 3.59
C GLY A 45 3.72 -7.72 4.47
N LEU A 46 3.94 -9.02 4.21
CA LEU A 46 3.44 -10.07 5.10
C LEU A 46 4.09 -10.01 6.50
N ALA A 47 5.36 -9.62 6.60
CA ALA A 47 6.01 -9.40 7.89
C ALA A 47 5.35 -8.25 8.66
N ILE A 48 5.07 -7.12 7.98
CA ILE A 48 4.35 -5.97 8.57
C ILE A 48 2.94 -6.38 9.00
N TYR A 49 2.17 -7.01 8.12
CA TYR A 49 0.83 -7.53 8.44
C TYR A 49 0.85 -8.38 9.71
N ASN A 50 1.76 -9.35 9.79
CA ASN A 50 1.86 -10.23 10.94
C ASN A 50 2.35 -9.51 12.22
N MET A 51 3.19 -8.48 12.11
CA MET A 51 3.57 -7.64 13.25
C MET A 51 2.37 -6.87 13.80
N LEU A 52 1.56 -6.29 12.91
CA LEU A 52 0.35 -5.56 13.27
C LEU A 52 -0.70 -6.49 13.90
N LYS A 53 -0.96 -7.66 13.31
CA LYS A 53 -1.93 -8.63 13.85
C LYS A 53 -1.55 -9.17 15.24
N ARG A 54 -0.25 -9.33 15.52
CA ARG A 54 0.22 -9.76 16.85
C ARG A 54 0.16 -8.65 17.90
N ASN A 55 0.11 -7.39 17.49
CA ASN A 55 0.07 -6.26 18.41
C ASN A 55 -1.33 -6.11 19.02
N LYS A 56 -1.38 -5.87 20.33
CA LYS A 56 -2.62 -5.83 21.12
C LYS A 56 -3.33 -4.48 21.12
N ALA A 57 -2.69 -3.42 20.62
CA ALA A 57 -3.33 -2.11 20.45
C ALA A 57 -4.59 -2.24 19.60
N GLN A 58 -5.60 -1.40 19.82
CA GLN A 58 -6.74 -1.34 18.89
C GLN A 58 -6.31 -0.57 17.64
N LYS A 59 -6.43 -1.18 16.46
CA LYS A 59 -5.87 -0.67 15.21
C LYS A 59 -6.98 -0.17 14.31
N THR A 60 -6.96 1.12 13.97
CA THR A 60 -7.78 1.67 12.88
C THR A 60 -6.86 1.99 11.71
N VAL A 61 -7.11 1.35 10.57
CA VAL A 61 -6.41 1.63 9.32
C VAL A 61 -7.24 2.61 8.49
N TYR A 62 -6.59 3.62 7.94
CA TYR A 62 -7.15 4.59 7.00
C TYR A 62 -6.43 4.45 5.66
N VAL A 63 -7.18 4.28 4.58
CA VAL A 63 -6.61 4.34 3.22
C VAL A 63 -6.80 5.77 2.71
N ASP A 64 -5.73 6.56 2.66
CA ASP A 64 -5.85 7.99 2.33
C ASP A 64 -6.08 8.24 0.83
N GLY A 65 -5.57 7.35 -0.02
CA GLY A 65 -5.76 7.43 -1.46
C GLY A 65 -5.69 6.06 -2.12
N VAL A 66 -4.65 5.28 -1.79
CA VAL A 66 -4.45 3.96 -2.38
C VAL A 66 -3.82 2.95 -1.42
N ALA A 67 -4.32 1.71 -1.47
CA ALA A 67 -3.66 0.54 -0.91
C ALA A 67 -3.61 -0.53 -2.01
N ALA A 68 -2.54 -0.52 -2.81
CA ALA A 68 -2.39 -1.39 -3.96
C ALA A 68 -1.44 -2.56 -3.70
N SER A 69 -1.72 -3.70 -4.33
CA SER A 69 -0.91 -4.92 -4.20
C SER A 69 -0.70 -5.29 -2.73
N ILE A 70 0.53 -5.57 -2.26
CA ILE A 70 0.77 -5.98 -0.88
C ILE A 70 0.33 -4.92 0.16
N ALA A 71 0.16 -3.66 -0.23
CA ALA A 71 -0.39 -2.65 0.67
C ALA A 71 -1.88 -2.88 0.98
N SER A 72 -2.66 -3.49 0.06
CA SER A 72 -4.05 -3.87 0.36
C SER A 72 -4.10 -4.95 1.45
N VAL A 73 -3.16 -5.90 1.42
CA VAL A 73 -2.99 -6.92 2.47
C VAL A 73 -2.65 -6.25 3.81
N ILE A 74 -1.69 -5.33 3.83
CA ILE A 74 -1.34 -4.58 5.05
C ILE A 74 -2.53 -3.79 5.58
N ALA A 75 -3.32 -3.16 4.68
CA ALA A 75 -4.47 -2.36 5.09
C ALA A 75 -5.52 -3.19 5.85
N LEU A 76 -5.66 -4.47 5.50
CA LEU A 76 -6.56 -5.41 6.18
C LEU A 76 -6.02 -5.93 7.52
N ALA A 77 -4.90 -5.41 8.04
CA ALA A 77 -4.42 -5.75 9.38
C ALA A 77 -5.20 -5.04 10.50
N GLY A 78 -5.98 -4.01 10.18
CA GLY A 78 -6.75 -3.22 11.13
C GLY A 78 -7.88 -4.01 11.79
N ASP A 79 -8.22 -3.64 13.02
CA ASP A 79 -9.47 -4.09 13.66
C ASP A 79 -10.67 -3.33 13.05
N ARG A 80 -10.41 -2.12 12.54
CA ARG A 80 -11.30 -1.32 11.72
C ARG A 80 -10.51 -0.78 10.52
N VAL A 81 -11.10 -0.84 9.33
CA VAL A 81 -10.49 -0.35 8.09
C VAL A 81 -11.43 0.67 7.46
N VAL A 82 -10.95 1.90 7.29
CA VAL A 82 -11.73 3.03 6.79
C VAL A 82 -11.19 3.43 5.42
N VAL A 83 -12.06 3.43 4.42
CA VAL A 83 -11.70 3.73 3.03
C VAL A 83 -12.64 4.82 2.49
N PRO A 84 -12.14 6.01 2.15
CA PRO A 84 -12.92 7.03 1.44
C PRO A 84 -13.48 6.49 0.13
N SER A 85 -14.67 6.95 -0.28
CA SER A 85 -15.32 6.51 -1.53
C SER A 85 -14.49 6.79 -2.78
N ASN A 86 -13.58 7.78 -2.74
CA ASN A 86 -12.66 8.12 -3.81
C ASN A 86 -11.27 7.46 -3.71
N ALA A 87 -11.02 6.67 -2.66
CA ALA A 87 -9.78 5.91 -2.49
C ALA A 87 -9.91 4.52 -3.12
N PHE A 88 -8.77 3.85 -3.34
CA PHE A 88 -8.72 2.58 -4.04
C PHE A 88 -7.95 1.49 -3.29
N LEU A 89 -8.49 0.28 -3.31
CA LEU A 89 -7.72 -0.94 -3.10
C LEU A 89 -7.39 -1.54 -4.47
N MET A 90 -6.21 -2.13 -4.61
CA MET A 90 -5.89 -2.93 -5.80
C MET A 90 -5.39 -4.30 -5.38
N VAL A 91 -5.96 -5.34 -6.00
CA VAL A 91 -5.61 -6.73 -5.78
C VAL A 91 -5.14 -7.36 -7.09
N HIS A 92 -4.02 -8.09 -7.04
CA HIS A 92 -3.45 -8.78 -8.21
C HIS A 92 -2.53 -9.91 -7.77
N LYS A 93 -2.19 -10.81 -8.69
CA LYS A 93 -1.22 -11.88 -8.43
C LYS A 93 0.15 -11.31 -8.02
N PRO A 94 0.90 -12.00 -7.14
CA PRO A 94 2.31 -11.68 -6.96
C PRO A 94 3.05 -11.86 -8.29
N TRP A 95 4.01 -10.99 -8.57
CA TRP A 95 4.78 -11.05 -9.80
C TRP A 95 6.26 -10.80 -9.52
N THR A 96 7.10 -11.25 -10.45
CA THR A 96 8.54 -11.03 -10.41
C THR A 96 9.12 -11.08 -11.82
N VAL A 97 10.39 -10.68 -11.95
CA VAL A 97 11.18 -10.88 -13.16
C VAL A 97 12.16 -12.01 -12.88
N SER A 98 12.18 -13.04 -13.73
CA SER A 98 13.08 -14.19 -13.59
C SER A 98 13.74 -14.53 -14.92
N ARG A 99 14.97 -15.07 -14.85
CA ARG A 99 15.75 -15.52 -16.01
C ARG A 99 16.47 -16.81 -15.67
N GLY A 100 16.35 -17.80 -16.56
CA GLY A 100 17.01 -19.09 -16.38
C GLY A 100 16.50 -20.12 -17.38
N ASN A 101 16.88 -21.39 -17.16
CA ASN A 101 16.35 -22.51 -17.94
C ASN A 101 14.91 -22.86 -17.50
N ALA A 102 14.30 -23.84 -18.19
CA ALA A 102 12.93 -24.25 -17.93
C ALA A 102 12.67 -24.69 -16.47
N ASN A 103 13.65 -25.28 -15.79
CA ASN A 103 13.49 -25.71 -14.39
C ASN A 103 13.46 -24.51 -13.45
N VAL A 104 14.31 -23.49 -13.68
CA VAL A 104 14.30 -22.24 -12.91
C VAL A 104 12.97 -21.51 -13.07
N LEU A 105 12.46 -21.43 -14.31
CA LEU A 105 11.21 -20.72 -14.59
C LEU A 105 9.99 -21.43 -13.99
N ARG A 106 9.92 -22.77 -14.05
CA ARG A 106 8.84 -23.53 -13.39
C ARG A 106 8.88 -23.38 -11.88
N LYS A 107 10.07 -23.48 -11.27
CA LYS A 107 10.23 -23.28 -9.83
C LYS A 107 9.79 -21.88 -9.40
N MET A 108 10.09 -20.87 -10.21
CA MET A 108 9.64 -19.50 -9.93
C MET A 108 8.12 -19.36 -10.00
N ALA A 109 7.45 -20.02 -10.97
CA ALA A 109 6.00 -20.04 -11.04
C ALA A 109 5.40 -20.69 -9.77
N GLU A 110 5.91 -21.85 -9.37
CA GLU A 110 5.50 -22.53 -8.13
C GLU A 110 5.70 -21.64 -6.88
N ASP A 111 6.79 -20.87 -6.82
CA ASP A 111 7.04 -19.93 -5.72
C ASP A 111 6.03 -18.77 -5.70
N LEU A 112 5.63 -18.26 -6.86
CA LEU A 112 4.58 -17.24 -6.96
C LEU A 112 3.21 -17.80 -6.52
N ASP A 113 2.86 -19.03 -6.91
CA ASP A 113 1.62 -19.68 -6.48
C ASP A 113 1.58 -19.86 -4.95
N ASN A 114 2.71 -20.21 -4.34
CA ASN A 114 2.82 -20.33 -2.89
C ASN A 114 2.69 -18.96 -2.18
N LEU A 115 3.26 -17.90 -2.75
CA LEU A 115 3.11 -16.54 -2.22
C LEU A 115 1.66 -16.06 -2.33
N GLU A 116 1.01 -16.38 -3.44
CA GLU A 116 -0.39 -16.06 -3.67
C GLU A 116 -1.28 -16.73 -2.63
N ALA A 117 -1.05 -18.00 -2.30
CA ALA A 117 -1.80 -18.69 -1.25
C ALA A 117 -1.72 -17.96 0.10
N GLY A 118 -0.55 -17.41 0.45
CA GLY A 118 -0.38 -16.59 1.65
C GLY A 118 -1.19 -15.29 1.61
N ILE A 119 -1.22 -14.61 0.46
CA ILE A 119 -2.03 -13.40 0.24
C ILE A 119 -3.53 -13.73 0.32
N MET A 120 -3.98 -14.80 -0.32
CA MET A 120 -5.37 -15.24 -0.35
C MET A 120 -5.90 -15.62 1.04
N ASN A 121 -5.05 -16.17 1.91
CA ASN A 121 -5.42 -16.42 3.31
C ASN A 121 -5.78 -15.12 4.06
N VAL A 122 -5.00 -14.05 3.86
CA VAL A 122 -5.32 -12.74 4.46
C VAL A 122 -6.63 -12.19 3.93
N TYR A 123 -6.86 -12.27 2.62
CA TYR A 123 -8.15 -11.84 2.05
C TYR A 123 -9.31 -12.63 2.63
N LYS A 124 -9.16 -13.96 2.74
CA LYS A 124 -10.17 -14.85 3.32
C LYS A 124 -10.56 -14.47 4.75
N GLU A 125 -9.58 -14.12 5.59
CA GLU A 125 -9.82 -13.69 6.97
C GLU A 125 -10.64 -12.38 7.09
N ASN A 126 -10.62 -11.55 6.04
CA ASN A 126 -11.20 -10.22 6.04
C ASN A 126 -12.43 -10.09 5.12
N LEU A 127 -12.94 -11.20 4.61
CA LEU A 127 -14.12 -11.23 3.76
C LEU A 127 -15.37 -10.77 4.50
N LYS A 128 -16.23 -10.04 3.77
CA LYS A 128 -17.60 -9.80 4.18
C LYS A 128 -18.38 -11.12 4.19
N GLU A 129 -19.31 -11.24 5.13
CA GLU A 129 -20.13 -12.45 5.27
C GLU A 129 -20.84 -12.80 3.94
N GLY A 130 -20.78 -14.06 3.55
CA GLY A 130 -21.41 -14.58 2.33
C GLY A 130 -20.59 -14.39 1.05
N ILE A 131 -19.39 -13.81 1.11
CA ILE A 131 -18.48 -13.76 -0.04
C ILE A 131 -17.60 -15.01 -0.04
N GLU A 132 -17.59 -15.71 -1.16
CA GLU A 132 -16.72 -16.87 -1.41
C GLU A 132 -15.33 -16.42 -1.87
N ILE A 133 -14.29 -17.12 -1.43
CA ILE A 133 -12.90 -16.75 -1.69
C ILE A 133 -12.56 -16.81 -3.19
N GLU A 134 -13.25 -17.66 -3.95
CA GLU A 134 -13.12 -17.82 -5.39
C GLU A 134 -13.49 -16.54 -6.15
N VAL A 135 -14.37 -15.70 -5.60
CA VAL A 135 -14.68 -14.39 -6.18
C VAL A 135 -13.44 -13.49 -6.10
N ILE A 136 -12.75 -13.47 -4.96
CA ILE A 136 -11.53 -12.69 -4.80
C ILE A 136 -10.42 -13.25 -5.68
N GLN A 137 -10.34 -14.57 -5.84
CA GLN A 137 -9.38 -15.21 -6.74
C GLN A 137 -9.51 -14.66 -8.17
N GLN A 138 -10.75 -14.53 -8.67
CA GLN A 138 -11.00 -13.96 -10.00
C GLN A 138 -10.57 -12.49 -10.07
N LEU A 139 -10.78 -11.70 -9.02
CA LEU A 139 -10.34 -10.30 -8.98
C LEU A 139 -8.81 -10.17 -8.97
N VAL A 140 -8.12 -11.06 -8.23
CA VAL A 140 -6.66 -11.16 -8.16
C VAL A 140 -6.08 -11.58 -9.51
N ASP A 141 -6.67 -12.58 -10.16
CA ASP A 141 -6.27 -13.03 -11.50
C ASP A 141 -6.42 -11.93 -12.54
N ALA A 142 -7.44 -11.08 -12.38
CA ALA A 142 -7.76 -10.02 -13.31
C ALA A 142 -6.96 -8.73 -13.13
N GLU A 143 -6.15 -8.58 -12.07
CA GLU A 143 -5.61 -7.28 -11.63
C GLU A 143 -6.72 -6.24 -11.49
N THR A 144 -7.38 -6.21 -10.34
CA THR A 144 -8.58 -5.40 -10.12
C THR A 144 -8.34 -4.23 -9.20
N TRP A 145 -8.75 -3.05 -9.66
CA TRP A 145 -8.85 -1.83 -8.87
C TRP A 145 -10.29 -1.67 -8.37
N LEU A 146 -10.44 -1.52 -7.07
CA LEU A 146 -11.72 -1.38 -6.37
C LEU A 146 -11.73 -0.02 -5.69
N SER A 147 -12.68 0.84 -6.06
CA SER A 147 -13.00 2.02 -5.23
C SER A 147 -13.41 1.58 -3.82
N GLY A 148 -13.43 2.50 -2.84
CA GLY A 148 -13.91 2.21 -1.50
C GLY A 148 -15.30 1.54 -1.50
N GLU A 149 -16.23 2.07 -2.29
CA GLU A 149 -17.59 1.51 -2.46
C GLU A 149 -17.60 0.10 -3.06
N GLU A 150 -16.68 -0.20 -3.98
CA GLU A 150 -16.56 -1.54 -4.56
C GLU A 150 -15.90 -2.52 -3.60
N ALA A 151 -14.85 -2.09 -2.90
CA ALA A 151 -14.12 -2.91 -1.94
C ALA A 151 -15.02 -3.34 -0.76
N GLU A 152 -15.97 -2.50 -0.33
CA GLU A 152 -16.93 -2.81 0.74
C GLU A 152 -17.92 -3.93 0.39
N LYS A 153 -18.07 -4.24 -0.90
CA LYS A 153 -18.87 -5.40 -1.34
C LYS A 153 -18.18 -6.72 -0.99
N TYR A 154 -16.86 -6.71 -0.83
CA TYR A 154 -16.03 -7.90 -0.71
C TYR A 154 -15.39 -8.06 0.66
N PHE A 155 -14.94 -6.96 1.28
CA PHE A 155 -14.19 -6.99 2.54
C PHE A 155 -14.97 -6.30 3.67
N ASN A 156 -14.64 -6.67 4.92
CA ASN A 156 -15.13 -5.99 6.13
C ASN A 156 -14.41 -4.64 6.32
N ILE A 157 -14.76 -3.68 5.48
CA ILE A 157 -14.28 -2.31 5.54
C ILE A 157 -15.45 -1.35 5.77
N GLU A 158 -15.14 -0.14 6.23
CA GLU A 158 -16.08 0.96 6.36
C GLU A 158 -15.80 2.01 5.29
N VAL A 159 -16.81 2.33 4.49
CA VAL A 159 -16.71 3.42 3.52
C VAL A 159 -17.14 4.74 4.12
N VAL A 160 -16.33 5.77 3.91
CA VAL A 160 -16.63 7.15 4.32
C VAL A 160 -16.67 8.08 3.12
N GLU A 161 -17.36 9.21 3.25
CA GLU A 161 -17.40 10.22 2.19
C GLU A 161 -15.99 10.78 1.92
N ALA A 162 -15.69 10.97 0.64
CA ALA A 162 -14.48 11.64 0.19
C ALA A 162 -14.41 13.07 0.75
N LYS A 163 -13.58 13.28 1.77
CA LYS A 163 -13.02 14.61 2.08
C LYS A 163 -11.83 14.82 1.14
N GLU A 164 -11.47 16.05 0.77
CA GLU A 164 -10.33 16.28 -0.13
C GLU A 164 -9.03 15.72 0.48
N VAL A 165 -8.68 14.48 0.12
CA VAL A 165 -7.42 13.84 0.52
C VAL A 165 -6.49 13.85 -0.69
N ALA A 166 -5.25 14.27 -0.46
CA ALA A 166 -4.24 14.43 -1.50
C ALA A 166 -3.97 13.09 -2.21
N ALA A 167 -4.29 13.04 -3.51
CA ALA A 167 -3.83 11.96 -4.38
C ALA A 167 -2.30 12.03 -4.50
N CYS A 168 -1.58 11.16 -3.80
CA CYS A 168 -0.17 10.95 -4.09
C CYS A 168 -0.08 10.03 -5.31
N SER A 169 0.13 10.61 -6.49
CA SER A 169 0.61 9.85 -7.65
C SER A 169 2.05 9.43 -7.36
N SER A 170 2.31 8.14 -7.16
CA SER A 170 3.67 7.60 -7.20
C SER A 170 3.97 7.11 -8.61
N ASP A 171 5.21 7.26 -9.07
CA ASP A 171 5.70 6.72 -10.36
C ASP A 171 5.56 5.17 -10.42
N TYR A 172 5.20 4.54 -9.31
CA TYR A 172 4.99 3.11 -9.18
C TYR A 172 3.72 2.62 -9.90
N PHE A 173 2.70 3.47 -10.06
CA PHE A 173 1.46 3.09 -10.75
C PHE A 173 1.63 2.81 -12.25
N ASP A 174 2.71 3.32 -12.85
CA ASP A 174 3.03 3.10 -14.26
C ASP A 174 3.41 1.63 -14.57
N LYS A 175 3.68 0.83 -13.53
CA LYS A 175 4.05 -0.59 -13.66
C LYS A 175 2.83 -1.54 -13.70
N TYR A 176 1.65 -1.03 -13.36
CA TYR A 176 0.41 -1.80 -13.38
C TYR A 176 -0.29 -1.68 -14.72
N GLN A 177 -0.91 -2.77 -15.19
CA GLN A 177 -1.47 -2.83 -16.53
C GLN A 177 -2.84 -2.14 -16.63
N LYS A 178 -3.57 -2.05 -15.52
CA LYS A 178 -4.97 -1.62 -15.48
C LYS A 178 -5.24 -0.43 -14.55
N THR A 179 -4.22 0.37 -14.24
CA THR A 179 -4.39 1.56 -13.38
C THR A 179 -5.47 2.50 -13.93
N PRO A 180 -6.52 2.82 -13.16
CA PRO A 180 -7.52 3.79 -13.57
C PRO A 180 -6.93 5.18 -13.85
N ASN A 181 -7.36 5.83 -14.92
CA ASN A 181 -6.89 7.18 -15.30
C ASN A 181 -7.03 8.24 -14.19
N LYS A 182 -7.98 8.06 -13.26
CA LYS A 182 -8.18 8.96 -12.11
C LYS A 182 -7.07 8.84 -11.06
N ILE A 183 -6.34 7.73 -11.01
CA ILE A 183 -5.21 7.48 -10.10
C ILE A 183 -3.90 8.00 -10.73
N VAL A 184 -3.80 7.93 -12.06
CA VAL A 184 -2.65 8.44 -12.85
C VAL A 184 -2.73 9.95 -13.11
N ALA A 185 -3.84 10.60 -12.75
CA ALA A 185 -3.96 12.05 -12.83
C ALA A 185 -2.91 12.70 -11.93
N LYS A 186 -1.77 13.06 -12.53
CA LYS A 186 -0.69 13.82 -11.89
C LYS A 186 -1.32 14.96 -11.11
N ALA A 187 -1.12 14.98 -9.79
CA ALA A 187 -1.18 16.25 -9.08
C ALA A 187 -0.33 17.24 -9.90
N PRO A 188 -0.81 18.48 -10.14
CA PRO A 188 -0.07 19.44 -10.95
C PRO A 188 1.35 19.49 -10.43
N SER A 189 2.30 19.14 -11.29
CA SER A 189 3.71 19.11 -10.94
C SER A 189 4.08 20.51 -10.45
N ILE A 190 4.32 20.68 -9.15
CA ILE A 190 5.02 21.86 -8.68
C ILE A 190 6.41 21.74 -9.29
N SER A 191 6.64 22.55 -10.33
CA SER A 191 7.87 22.51 -11.09
C SER A 191 9.02 22.85 -10.13
N LYS A 192 10.06 22.01 -10.07
CA LYS A 192 11.29 22.29 -9.31
C LYS A 192 12.06 23.53 -9.80
N LYS A 193 11.53 24.29 -10.77
CA LYS A 193 12.19 25.49 -11.31
C LYS A 193 11.91 26.75 -10.49
N ASP A 194 10.78 26.84 -9.77
CA ASP A 194 10.39 28.11 -9.14
C ASP A 194 11.06 28.35 -7.78
N ASN A 195 11.52 27.30 -7.09
CA ASN A 195 12.17 27.44 -5.79
C ASN A 195 13.58 28.07 -5.86
N ASN A 196 14.29 27.91 -6.97
CA ASN A 196 15.66 28.41 -7.10
C ASN A 196 15.73 29.92 -7.40
N GLU A 197 14.70 30.49 -8.03
CA GLU A 197 14.62 31.95 -8.20
C GLU A 197 14.14 32.63 -6.92
N GLN A 198 13.16 32.05 -6.22
CA GLN A 198 12.70 32.57 -4.92
C GLN A 198 13.81 32.51 -3.85
N LEU A 199 14.61 31.44 -3.78
CA LEU A 199 15.77 31.39 -2.86
C LEU A 199 16.85 32.43 -3.21
N LYS A 200 17.04 32.75 -4.50
CA LYS A 200 18.01 33.77 -4.92
C LYS A 200 17.54 35.19 -4.59
N ILE A 201 16.25 35.47 -4.73
CA ILE A 201 15.65 36.76 -4.40
C ILE A 201 15.64 36.97 -2.88
N GLN A 202 15.31 35.93 -2.11
CA GLN A 202 15.31 36.01 -0.64
C GLN A 202 16.73 36.24 -0.09
N ASN A 203 17.72 35.48 -0.57
CA ASN A 203 19.12 35.68 -0.15
C ASN A 203 19.68 37.06 -0.55
N ALA A 204 19.21 37.65 -1.66
CA ALA A 204 19.62 38.99 -2.09
C ALA A 204 18.99 40.11 -1.26
N LEU A 205 17.77 39.90 -0.74
CA LEU A 205 17.09 40.83 0.16
C LEU A 205 17.72 40.81 1.56
N ASP A 206 18.07 39.63 2.07
CA ASP A 206 18.72 39.47 3.38
C ASP A 206 20.14 40.09 3.43
N LEU A 207 20.79 40.27 2.27
CA LEU A 207 22.10 40.93 2.13
C LEU A 207 22.02 42.47 2.07
N LEU A 208 20.82 43.05 1.93
CA LEU A 208 20.59 44.50 1.88
C LEU A 208 20.12 45.08 3.22
N GLU A 209 19.83 44.25 4.21
CA GLU A 209 19.41 44.64 5.57
C GLU A 209 20.53 44.55 6.63
N LEU A 210 21.81 44.50 6.22
CA LEU A 210 22.99 44.60 7.11
C LEU A 210 23.80 45.88 6.88
#